data_AF-A0A3G7TTC8-F1
#
_entry.id   AF-A0A3G7TTC8-F1
#
_cell.length_a   1.000
_cell.length_b   1.000
_cell.length_c   1.000
_cell.angle_alpha   90.00
_cell.angle_beta   90.00
_cell.angle_gamma   90.00
#
_symmetry.space_group_name_H-M   'P 1'
#
loop_
_entity.id
_entity.type
_entity.pdbx_description
1 polymer ?
#
loop_
_entity_poly.entity_id
_entity_poly.type
_entity_poly.pdbx_seq_one_letter_code
_entity_poly.pdbx_strand_id
1 'polypeptide(L)'
;MPRDYGFNAGKGPMPSVPSPARPNTPPANQARNSGKVFSPIESTEAYPPNSLVRSPRTNPPVAPKPKPYSVPKTCITCGKYHHGICAPTLANDTLSSQERPSTQMLATELVISPSIPQATKYTLYRADNRTYDHLLQSSPEGFTAWVPLSTEQARKFAGIFLGGKDTSGLPKHVIENIGKWGGSPKLNDLSTYIKYTKDKSTVWVSTAINTDAGGQSAGAPLYEITMALNEFKIGRNGLEPLPGGRSKNMEFSLLLDGLSIETSQVIALNHGPKDDAEVSFLTKIPMNSIKPYSNGR
;
A
#
# COMPACT_ATOMS: atom_id res chain seq x y z
N MET A 1 44.28 40.03 -34.40
CA MET A 1 43.69 40.31 -33.08
C MET A 1 42.18 40.40 -33.23
N PRO A 2 41.39 39.46 -32.68
CA PRO A 2 39.97 39.68 -32.44
C PRO A 2 39.70 39.91 -30.95
N ARG A 3 38.71 40.78 -30.68
CA ARG A 3 38.25 41.21 -29.37
C ARG A 3 37.29 40.18 -28.77
N ASP A 4 37.50 39.88 -27.49
CA ASP A 4 36.55 39.25 -26.59
C ASP A 4 35.31 40.13 -26.37
N TYR A 5 34.13 39.53 -26.48
CA TYR A 5 32.95 39.93 -25.71
C TYR A 5 32.16 38.67 -25.34
N GLY A 6 32.30 38.25 -24.08
CA GLY A 6 31.45 37.26 -23.46
C GLY A 6 30.10 37.84 -23.09
N PHE A 7 29.02 37.12 -23.41
CA PHE A 7 27.71 37.33 -22.82
C PHE A 7 27.38 36.16 -21.89
N ASN A 8 27.37 36.48 -20.60
CA ASN A 8 26.75 35.70 -19.53
C ASN A 8 25.23 35.67 -19.77
N ALA A 9 24.69 34.49 -20.08
CA ALA A 9 23.25 34.24 -19.98
C ALA A 9 22.90 34.03 -18.50
N GLY A 10 22.39 35.08 -17.88
CA GLY A 10 21.88 35.08 -16.52
C GLY A 10 20.75 34.06 -16.35
N LYS A 11 20.91 33.19 -15.34
CA LYS A 11 19.82 32.40 -14.77
C LYS A 11 18.83 33.37 -14.13
N GLY A 12 17.69 33.60 -14.77
CA GLY A 12 16.54 34.23 -14.13
C GLY A 12 16.08 33.41 -12.92
N PRO A 13 15.48 34.03 -11.89
CA PRO A 13 14.93 33.30 -10.76
C PRO A 13 13.85 32.34 -11.25
N MET A 14 13.90 31.07 -10.80
CA MET A 14 12.81 30.12 -11.05
C MET A 14 11.51 30.70 -10.49
N PRO A 15 10.37 30.57 -11.20
CA PRO A 15 9.09 30.97 -10.67
C PRO A 15 8.81 30.21 -9.37
N SER A 16 8.44 30.95 -8.32
CA SER A 16 8.05 30.41 -7.03
C SER A 16 6.94 29.37 -7.21
N VAL A 17 7.26 28.11 -6.94
CA VAL A 17 6.26 27.04 -6.90
C VAL A 17 5.32 27.37 -5.74
N PRO A 18 3.98 27.47 -5.96
CA PRO A 18 3.04 27.70 -4.88
C PRO A 18 3.17 26.58 -3.84
N SER A 19 3.30 26.94 -2.57
CA SER A 19 3.25 25.98 -1.46
C SER A 19 1.99 25.12 -1.61
N PRO A 20 2.08 23.79 -1.45
CA PRO A 20 0.91 22.92 -1.50
C PRO A 20 -0.15 23.40 -0.50
N ALA A 21 -1.37 23.60 -0.99
CA ALA A 21 -2.50 23.96 -0.15
C ALA A 21 -2.74 22.85 0.91
N ARG A 22 -2.94 23.27 2.15
CA ARG A 22 -3.21 22.40 3.31
C ARG A 22 -4.43 21.51 3.04
N PRO A 23 -4.29 20.18 2.98
CA PRO A 23 -5.43 19.28 3.06
C PRO A 23 -5.81 19.16 4.54
N ASN A 24 -7.09 19.37 4.87
CA ASN A 24 -7.71 19.15 6.19
C ASN A 24 -7.64 20.29 7.22
N THR A 25 -8.30 21.41 6.94
CA THR A 25 -8.94 22.21 8.01
C THR A 25 -10.45 22.23 7.75
N PRO A 26 -11.32 21.73 8.64
CA PRO A 26 -12.72 22.12 8.61
C PRO A 26 -12.83 23.63 8.91
N PRO A 27 -13.80 24.35 8.35
CA PRO A 27 -13.90 25.79 8.58
C PRO A 27 -14.18 26.06 10.06
N ALA A 28 -13.21 26.64 10.75
CA ALA A 28 -13.42 27.33 12.02
C ALA A 28 -13.89 28.74 11.70
N ASN A 29 -15.21 28.98 11.85
CA ASN A 29 -15.87 30.24 12.23
C ASN A 29 -17.29 30.33 11.66
N GLN A 30 -18.28 30.00 12.48
CA GLN A 30 -19.52 30.79 12.56
C GLN A 30 -19.87 31.00 14.03
N ALA A 31 -19.29 32.05 14.61
CA ALA A 31 -19.78 32.64 15.84
C ALA A 31 -20.97 33.55 15.53
N ARG A 32 -22.10 33.26 16.20
CA ARG A 32 -23.15 34.15 16.71
C ARG A 32 -23.76 35.22 15.77
N ASN A 33 -25.06 35.07 15.52
CA ASN A 33 -26.06 36.15 15.62
C ASN A 33 -27.41 35.52 16.01
N SER A 34 -27.77 35.57 17.30
CA SER A 34 -28.81 36.43 17.87
C SER A 34 -30.24 36.24 17.31
N GLY A 35 -31.07 35.55 18.10
CA GLY A 35 -32.41 36.02 18.48
C GLY A 35 -33.54 35.89 17.45
N LYS A 36 -34.44 34.94 17.67
CA LYS A 36 -35.89 35.22 17.77
C LYS A 36 -36.62 34.07 18.48
N VAL A 37 -37.58 34.53 19.28
CA VAL A 37 -38.41 33.81 20.25
C VAL A 37 -39.62 33.16 19.55
N PHE A 38 -40.07 32.06 20.17
CA PHE A 38 -41.24 31.17 19.93
C PHE A 38 -42.48 31.73 19.21
N SER A 39 -43.18 30.82 18.49
CA SER A 39 -44.49 30.27 18.94
C SER A 39 -44.89 28.99 18.18
N PRO A 40 -45.67 28.08 18.81
CA PRO A 40 -46.03 26.76 18.28
C PRO A 40 -47.31 26.82 17.44
N ILE A 41 -47.42 25.95 16.42
CA ILE A 41 -48.70 25.66 15.78
C ILE A 41 -48.93 24.16 15.87
N GLU A 42 -50.01 23.83 16.60
CA GLU A 42 -50.69 22.55 16.60
C GLU A 42 -51.06 22.14 15.17
N SER A 43 -50.81 20.88 14.83
CA SER A 43 -51.55 20.23 13.75
C SER A 43 -51.79 18.79 14.17
N THR A 44 -52.96 18.63 14.77
CA THR A 44 -53.65 17.39 15.05
C THR A 44 -54.17 16.82 13.73
N GLU A 45 -53.54 15.77 13.21
CA GLU A 45 -54.21 14.87 12.27
C GLU A 45 -54.00 13.41 12.71
N ALA A 46 -55.13 12.81 13.10
CA ALA A 46 -55.26 11.42 13.49
C ALA A 46 -55.23 10.54 12.23
N TYR A 47 -54.28 9.62 12.16
CA TYR A 47 -54.30 8.51 11.20
C TYR A 47 -54.85 7.25 11.87
N PRO A 48 -55.73 6.48 11.21
CA PRO A 48 -56.26 5.23 11.74
C PRO A 48 -55.18 4.13 11.75
N PRO A 49 -55.25 3.16 12.69
CA PRO A 49 -54.29 2.06 12.75
C PRO A 49 -54.56 1.05 11.63
N ASN A 50 -53.66 1.00 10.64
CA ASN A 50 -53.62 -0.09 9.67
C ASN A 50 -53.00 -1.33 10.33
N SER A 51 -53.86 -2.26 10.76
CA SER A 51 -53.47 -3.61 11.18
C SER A 51 -53.09 -4.44 9.95
N LEU A 52 -51.82 -4.38 9.54
CA LEU A 52 -51.24 -5.36 8.62
C LEU A 52 -50.66 -6.54 9.42
N VAL A 53 -51.42 -7.63 9.42
CA VAL A 53 -50.98 -8.95 9.90
C VAL A 53 -49.75 -9.38 9.07
N ARG A 54 -48.60 -9.45 9.74
CA ARG A 54 -47.32 -9.85 9.14
C ARG A 54 -47.33 -11.38 8.98
N SER A 55 -47.37 -11.88 7.75
CA SER A 55 -47.21 -13.32 7.48
C SER A 55 -45.86 -13.83 8.00
N PRO A 56 -45.77 -15.10 8.47
CA PRO A 56 -44.52 -15.67 8.95
C PRO A 56 -43.49 -15.74 7.82
N ARG A 57 -42.31 -15.14 8.02
CA ARG A 57 -41.15 -15.34 7.15
C ARG A 57 -40.66 -16.78 7.31
N THR A 58 -40.69 -17.55 6.23
CA THR A 58 -39.94 -18.81 6.14
C THR A 58 -38.45 -18.52 6.09
N ASN A 59 -37.66 -19.24 6.89
CA ASN A 59 -36.20 -19.13 6.89
C ASN A 59 -35.65 -19.58 5.52
N PRO A 60 -34.69 -18.86 4.92
CA PRO A 60 -34.03 -19.30 3.71
C PRO A 60 -33.21 -20.58 3.97
N PRO A 61 -33.06 -21.47 2.96
CA PRO A 61 -32.33 -22.71 3.10
C PRO A 61 -30.85 -22.46 3.42
N VAL A 62 -30.34 -23.18 4.42
CA VAL A 62 -28.93 -23.13 4.86
C VAL A 62 -28.04 -23.64 3.73
N ALA A 63 -27.15 -22.79 3.24
CA ALA A 63 -26.18 -23.16 2.21
C ALA A 63 -25.25 -24.30 2.70
N PRO A 64 -24.87 -25.24 1.82
CA PRO A 64 -23.98 -26.34 2.18
C PRO A 64 -22.60 -25.79 2.60
N LYS A 65 -22.04 -26.37 3.68
CA LYS A 65 -20.72 -26.00 4.19
C LYS A 65 -19.65 -26.15 3.08
N PRO A 66 -18.76 -25.16 2.90
CA PRO A 66 -17.69 -25.24 1.91
C PRO A 66 -16.75 -26.41 2.24
N LYS A 67 -16.32 -27.13 1.21
CA LYS A 67 -15.32 -28.19 1.35
C LYS A 67 -14.00 -27.58 1.84
N PRO A 68 -13.26 -28.25 2.75
CA PRO A 68 -11.96 -27.77 3.21
C PRO A 68 -11.02 -27.53 2.01
N TYR A 69 -10.46 -26.32 1.95
CA TYR A 69 -9.47 -25.95 0.94
C TYR A 69 -8.17 -26.72 1.21
N SER A 70 -7.77 -27.58 0.28
CA SER A 70 -6.47 -28.26 0.32
C SER A 70 -5.40 -27.33 -0.21
N VAL A 71 -4.51 -26.87 0.66
CA VAL A 71 -3.33 -26.08 0.26
C VAL A 71 -2.43 -26.94 -0.63
N PRO A 72 -2.11 -26.51 -1.86
CA PRO A 72 -1.21 -27.25 -2.75
C PRO A 72 0.17 -27.40 -2.10
N LYS A 73 0.67 -28.64 -1.98
CA LYS A 73 2.03 -28.91 -1.52
C LYS A 73 3.00 -28.69 -2.69
N THR A 74 4.16 -28.11 -2.42
CA THR A 74 5.25 -27.99 -3.39
C THR A 74 5.84 -29.38 -3.70
N CYS A 75 6.07 -29.67 -4.98
CA CYS A 75 6.73 -30.91 -5.38
C CYS A 75 8.22 -30.88 -4.97
N ILE A 76 8.68 -31.89 -4.25
CA ILE A 76 10.08 -32.01 -3.82
C ILE A 76 11.01 -32.19 -5.05
N THR A 77 10.52 -32.78 -6.13
CA THR A 77 11.33 -33.09 -7.32
C THR A 77 11.58 -31.88 -8.23
N CYS A 78 10.61 -30.97 -8.36
CA CYS A 78 10.72 -29.85 -9.32
C CYS A 78 10.48 -28.45 -8.72
N GLY A 79 10.13 -28.36 -7.43
CA GLY A 79 9.87 -27.09 -6.75
C GLY A 79 8.61 -26.33 -7.21
N LYS A 80 7.79 -26.92 -8.10
CA LYS A 80 6.56 -26.29 -8.64
C LYS A 80 5.30 -26.90 -8.02
N TYR A 81 4.19 -26.16 -8.11
CA TYR A 81 2.87 -26.62 -7.69
C TYR A 81 2.21 -27.40 -8.84
N HIS A 82 1.90 -28.67 -8.62
CA HIS A 82 1.10 -29.48 -9.54
C HIS A 82 0.24 -30.49 -8.78
N HIS A 83 -0.89 -30.87 -9.36
CA HIS A 83 -1.72 -31.98 -8.88
C HIS A 83 -1.27 -33.27 -9.56
N GLY A 84 -0.71 -34.22 -8.80
CA GLY A 84 -0.29 -35.55 -9.30
C GLY A 84 1.20 -35.86 -9.15
N ILE A 85 1.61 -37.05 -9.60
CA ILE A 85 2.99 -37.56 -9.52
C ILE A 85 3.85 -36.90 -10.61
N CYS A 86 5.02 -36.38 -10.22
CA CYS A 86 5.99 -35.79 -11.14
C CYS A 86 6.65 -36.91 -11.95
N ALA A 87 6.42 -36.98 -13.27
CA ALA A 87 7.00 -38.00 -14.13
C ALA A 87 8.51 -37.74 -14.34
N PRO A 88 9.40 -38.71 -14.11
CA PRO A 88 10.82 -38.55 -14.40
C PRO A 88 11.06 -38.56 -15.91
N THR A 89 11.72 -37.52 -16.41
CA THR A 89 12.22 -37.47 -17.79
C THR A 89 13.39 -38.46 -17.90
N LEU A 90 13.15 -39.61 -18.52
CA LEU A 90 14.18 -40.54 -18.97
C LEU A 90 14.98 -39.89 -20.10
N ALA A 91 16.18 -39.39 -19.78
CA ALA A 91 17.21 -39.17 -20.77
C ALA A 91 17.87 -40.52 -21.07
N ASN A 92 17.54 -41.09 -22.23
CA ASN A 92 18.43 -42.05 -22.88
C ASN A 92 19.62 -41.26 -23.43
N ASP A 93 20.83 -41.60 -23.00
CA ASP A 93 21.92 -41.82 -23.95
C ASP A 93 23.02 -42.67 -23.32
N THR A 94 23.42 -43.67 -24.10
CA THR A 94 24.21 -44.83 -23.71
C THR A 94 25.69 -44.60 -24.01
N LEU A 95 26.52 -44.89 -23.00
CA LEU A 95 27.95 -45.23 -22.96
C LEU A 95 28.85 -45.03 -24.21
N SER A 96 30.03 -44.42 -23.99
CA SER A 96 31.31 -45.12 -24.20
C SER A 96 32.45 -44.51 -23.37
N SER A 97 33.34 -45.38 -22.91
CA SER A 97 34.44 -45.20 -21.95
C SER A 97 35.72 -44.65 -22.59
N GLN A 98 36.51 -43.85 -21.85
CA GLN A 98 37.93 -44.14 -21.51
C GLN A 98 38.67 -42.95 -20.85
N GLU A 99 39.23 -43.25 -19.67
CA GLU A 99 40.53 -42.89 -19.09
C GLU A 99 41.08 -41.44 -18.96
N ARG A 100 41.49 -41.17 -17.71
CA ARG A 100 42.20 -40.06 -17.03
C ARG A 100 43.50 -39.54 -17.68
N PRO A 101 44.24 -38.56 -17.09
CA PRO A 101 43.85 -37.39 -16.28
C PRO A 101 44.57 -36.08 -16.72
N SER A 102 44.03 -34.90 -16.47
CA SER A 102 44.90 -33.72 -16.28
C SER A 102 44.23 -32.53 -15.59
N THR A 103 44.91 -32.08 -14.54
CA THR A 103 45.06 -30.69 -14.09
C THR A 103 43.81 -29.95 -13.62
N GLN A 104 43.68 -29.95 -12.29
CA GLN A 104 42.98 -28.94 -11.50
C GLN A 104 43.48 -27.53 -11.87
N MET A 105 42.60 -26.68 -12.37
CA MET A 105 42.67 -25.25 -12.10
C MET A 105 41.37 -24.81 -11.47
N LEU A 106 41.53 -24.30 -10.26
CA LEU A 106 40.54 -23.82 -9.32
C LEU A 106 39.83 -22.60 -9.92
N ALA A 107 38.71 -22.80 -10.60
CA ALA A 107 37.75 -21.73 -10.80
C ALA A 107 36.95 -21.62 -9.50
N THR A 108 37.33 -20.66 -8.66
CA THR A 108 36.48 -20.20 -7.55
C THR A 108 35.21 -19.63 -8.16
N GLU A 109 34.21 -20.49 -8.39
CA GLU A 109 32.83 -20.05 -8.56
C GLU A 109 32.46 -19.31 -7.28
N LEU A 110 32.45 -17.98 -7.36
CA LEU A 110 31.66 -17.16 -6.46
C LEU A 110 30.21 -17.57 -6.68
N VAL A 111 29.78 -18.58 -5.93
CA VAL A 111 28.38 -18.84 -5.65
C VAL A 111 27.88 -17.59 -4.94
N ILE A 112 27.38 -16.63 -5.72
CA ILE A 112 26.53 -15.56 -5.22
C ILE A 112 25.26 -16.28 -4.78
N SER A 113 25.25 -16.77 -3.53
CA SER A 113 24.00 -17.15 -2.89
C SER A 113 23.06 -15.96 -3.04
N PRO A 114 21.84 -16.15 -3.56
CA PRO A 114 20.86 -15.07 -3.56
C PRO A 114 20.64 -14.72 -2.09
N SER A 115 21.21 -13.59 -1.66
CA SER A 115 21.01 -13.07 -0.32
C SER A 115 19.52 -12.84 -0.20
N ILE A 116 18.85 -13.66 0.62
CA ILE A 116 17.44 -13.48 0.93
C ILE A 116 17.28 -12.03 1.38
N PRO A 117 16.35 -11.26 0.79
CA PRO A 117 16.11 -9.88 1.21
C PRO A 117 15.88 -9.88 2.71
N GLN A 118 16.74 -9.20 3.46
CA GLN A 118 16.54 -9.02 4.89
C GLN A 118 15.56 -7.86 5.10
N ALA A 119 14.49 -8.13 5.82
CA ALA A 119 13.52 -7.11 6.19
C ALA A 119 14.23 -6.00 6.97
N THR A 120 14.09 -4.76 6.49
CA THR A 120 14.64 -3.57 7.14
C THR A 120 13.61 -3.06 8.13
N LYS A 121 14.07 -2.62 9.31
CA LYS A 121 13.20 -1.96 10.29
C LYS A 121 12.93 -0.53 9.84
N TYR A 122 11.68 -0.24 9.51
CA TYR A 122 11.20 1.10 9.19
C TYR A 122 10.63 1.76 10.42
N THR A 123 10.96 3.04 10.59
CA THR A 123 10.30 3.96 11.53
C THR A 123 9.64 5.05 10.71
N LEU A 124 8.32 5.17 10.83
CA LEU A 124 7.48 6.08 10.07
C LEU A 124 6.63 6.90 11.04
N TYR A 125 6.11 8.03 10.54
CA TYR A 125 5.37 8.98 11.35
C TYR A 125 4.03 9.32 10.71
N ARG A 126 3.01 9.48 11.54
CA ARG A 126 1.68 9.89 11.11
C ARG A 126 1.08 10.87 12.11
N ALA A 127 0.67 12.03 11.64
CA ALA A 127 -0.21 12.91 12.38
C ALA A 127 -1.66 12.43 12.24
N ASP A 128 -2.39 12.31 13.35
CA ASP A 128 -3.82 11.94 13.35
C ASP A 128 -4.54 12.69 14.47
N ASN A 129 -5.72 13.23 14.18
CA ASN A 129 -6.47 14.08 15.13
C ASN A 129 -7.05 13.28 16.31
N ARG A 130 -7.09 11.96 16.22
CA ARG A 130 -7.47 11.10 17.35
C ARG A 130 -6.31 11.03 18.32
N THR A 131 -6.59 11.04 19.62
CA THR A 131 -5.62 10.64 20.64
C THR A 131 -5.39 9.13 20.62
N TYR A 132 -4.32 8.64 21.25
CA TYR A 132 -3.99 7.21 21.22
C TYR A 132 -5.10 6.36 21.86
N ASP A 133 -5.65 6.82 22.99
CA ASP A 133 -6.76 6.14 23.67
C ASP A 133 -8.01 6.09 22.78
N HIS A 134 -8.31 7.20 22.10
CA HIS A 134 -9.44 7.25 21.18
C HIS A 134 -9.20 6.37 19.94
N LEU A 135 -7.96 6.30 19.42
CA LEU A 135 -7.59 5.40 18.35
C LEU A 135 -7.79 3.93 18.77
N LEU A 136 -7.32 3.55 19.96
CA LEU A 136 -7.48 2.20 20.50
C LEU A 136 -8.95 1.80 20.64
N GLN A 137 -9.81 2.73 21.05
CA GLN A 137 -11.24 2.50 21.22
C GLN A 137 -12.01 2.46 19.90
N SER A 138 -11.71 3.39 18.98
CA SER A 138 -12.47 3.57 17.73
C SER A 138 -11.95 2.73 16.56
N SER A 139 -10.70 2.29 16.62
CA SER A 139 -10.05 1.49 15.57
C SER A 139 -9.03 0.53 16.21
N PRO A 140 -9.50 -0.49 16.94
CA PRO A 140 -8.62 -1.43 17.66
C PRO A 140 -7.66 -2.20 16.74
N GLU A 141 -7.99 -2.30 15.45
CA GLU A 141 -7.13 -2.89 14.43
C GLU A 141 -5.98 -1.97 13.97
N GLY A 142 -5.96 -0.70 14.38
CA GLY A 142 -4.96 0.32 14.03
C GLY A 142 -5.46 1.32 12.99
N PHE A 143 -4.55 1.90 12.19
CA PHE A 143 -4.96 2.87 11.17
C PHE A 143 -5.51 2.17 9.93
N THR A 144 -6.70 2.61 9.51
CA THR A 144 -7.37 2.17 8.29
C THR A 144 -7.60 3.35 7.35
N ALA A 145 -7.70 3.05 6.05
CA ALA A 145 -8.08 4.03 5.05
C ALA A 145 -9.58 4.37 5.18
N TRP A 146 -10.02 5.47 4.54
CA TRP A 146 -11.44 5.82 4.48
C TRP A 146 -12.30 4.72 3.84
N VAL A 147 -11.78 4.12 2.77
CA VAL A 147 -12.36 2.92 2.16
C VAL A 147 -11.34 1.80 2.33
N PRO A 148 -11.42 1.00 3.40
CA PRO A 148 -10.41 -0.01 3.68
C PRO A 148 -10.47 -1.14 2.65
N LEU A 149 -9.30 -1.60 2.23
CA LEU A 149 -9.15 -2.85 1.49
C LEU A 149 -8.88 -3.99 2.47
N SER A 150 -9.47 -5.16 2.22
CA SER A 150 -9.00 -6.41 2.80
C SER A 150 -7.59 -6.72 2.29
N THR A 151 -6.88 -7.61 2.97
CA THR A 151 -5.55 -8.05 2.51
C THR A 151 -5.61 -8.61 1.09
N GLU A 152 -6.63 -9.40 0.77
CA GLU A 152 -6.83 -9.96 -0.58
C GLU A 152 -7.08 -8.87 -1.62
N GLN A 153 -7.88 -7.85 -1.30
CA GLN A 153 -8.11 -6.72 -2.18
C GLN A 153 -6.82 -5.90 -2.38
N ALA A 154 -6.06 -5.64 -1.32
CA ALA A 154 -4.79 -4.93 -1.42
C ALA A 154 -3.77 -5.71 -2.27
N ARG A 155 -3.72 -7.05 -2.14
CA ARG A 155 -2.92 -7.92 -2.99
C ARG A 155 -3.32 -7.85 -4.45
N LYS A 156 -4.61 -7.92 -4.75
CA LYS A 156 -5.12 -7.76 -6.12
C LYS A 156 -4.72 -6.40 -6.69
N PHE A 157 -4.91 -5.33 -5.91
CA PHE A 157 -4.60 -3.98 -6.35
C PHE A 157 -3.09 -3.81 -6.62
N ALA A 158 -2.22 -4.28 -5.72
CA ALA A 158 -0.78 -4.25 -5.91
C ALA A 158 -0.34 -5.17 -7.08
N GLY A 159 -1.00 -6.31 -7.26
CA GLY A 159 -0.75 -7.26 -8.34
C GLY A 159 -1.00 -6.69 -9.74
N ILE A 160 -1.84 -5.65 -9.88
CA ILE A 160 -2.05 -4.96 -11.16
C ILE A 160 -0.74 -4.42 -11.73
N PHE A 161 0.16 -3.91 -10.88
CA PHE A 161 1.45 -3.36 -11.31
C PHE A 161 2.46 -4.44 -11.71
N LEU A 162 2.17 -5.70 -11.43
CA LEU A 162 2.91 -6.87 -11.91
C LEU A 162 2.25 -7.52 -13.15
N GLY A 163 1.26 -6.85 -13.76
CA GLY A 163 0.52 -7.37 -14.92
C GLY A 163 -0.71 -8.20 -14.56
N GLY A 164 -1.09 -8.25 -13.28
CA GLY A 164 -2.35 -8.83 -12.84
C GLY A 164 -3.55 -8.10 -13.45
N LYS A 165 -4.63 -8.84 -13.72
CA LYS A 165 -5.86 -8.29 -14.33
C LYS A 165 -7.12 -8.48 -13.47
N ASP A 166 -7.00 -9.20 -12.35
CA ASP A 166 -8.14 -9.45 -11.48
C ASP A 166 -8.46 -8.19 -10.64
N THR A 167 -9.53 -7.51 -11.01
CA THR A 167 -10.08 -6.37 -10.26
C THR A 167 -11.32 -6.74 -9.45
N SER A 168 -11.66 -8.03 -9.35
CA SER A 168 -12.89 -8.46 -8.67
C SER A 168 -12.85 -8.13 -7.19
N GLY A 169 -13.94 -7.51 -6.72
CA GLY A 169 -14.09 -7.06 -5.34
C GLY A 169 -13.40 -5.74 -5.02
N LEU A 170 -12.60 -5.14 -5.92
CA LEU A 170 -12.03 -3.81 -5.67
C LEU A 170 -13.14 -2.73 -5.68
N PRO A 171 -13.00 -1.65 -4.90
CA PRO A 171 -13.93 -0.53 -4.96
C PRO A 171 -14.03 0.05 -6.37
N LYS A 172 -15.24 0.44 -6.80
CA LYS A 172 -15.50 0.92 -8.17
C LYS A 172 -14.54 2.03 -8.61
N HIS A 173 -14.28 3.00 -7.74
CA HIS A 173 -13.39 4.12 -8.04
C HIS A 173 -11.93 3.69 -8.25
N VAL A 174 -11.48 2.60 -7.62
CA VAL A 174 -10.14 2.02 -7.86
C VAL A 174 -10.10 1.39 -9.25
N ILE A 175 -11.12 0.62 -9.62
CA ILE A 175 -11.25 -0.01 -10.94
C ILE A 175 -11.26 1.05 -12.05
N GLU A 176 -12.02 2.13 -11.86
CA GLU A 176 -12.08 3.25 -12.80
C GLU A 176 -10.70 3.90 -12.99
N ASN A 177 -9.89 4.03 -11.94
CA ASN A 177 -8.54 4.58 -12.06
C ASN A 177 -7.56 3.60 -12.71
N ILE A 178 -7.64 2.30 -12.41
CA ILE A 178 -6.87 1.25 -13.10
C ILE A 178 -7.14 1.32 -14.61
N GLY A 179 -8.41 1.47 -15.01
CA GLY A 179 -8.79 1.60 -16.42
C GLY A 179 -8.16 2.81 -17.13
N LYS A 180 -7.85 3.89 -16.41
CA LYS A 180 -7.20 5.10 -16.97
C LYS A 180 -5.69 4.92 -17.19
N TRP A 181 -5.04 4.04 -16.44
CA TRP A 181 -3.59 3.81 -16.55
C TRP A 181 -3.20 2.93 -17.74
N GLY A 182 -4.18 2.32 -18.42
CA GLY A 182 -3.96 1.48 -19.59
C GLY A 182 -3.47 0.07 -19.24
N GLY A 183 -2.92 -0.63 -20.23
CA GLY A 183 -2.59 -2.06 -20.12
C GLY A 183 -1.31 -2.40 -19.33
N SER A 184 -0.53 -1.40 -18.90
CA SER A 184 0.70 -1.62 -18.14
C SER A 184 0.94 -0.50 -17.10
N PRO A 185 0.11 -0.45 -16.03
CA PRO A 185 0.26 0.56 -14.99
C PRO A 185 1.62 0.46 -14.29
N LYS A 186 2.16 1.61 -13.88
CA LYS A 186 3.43 1.75 -13.16
C LYS A 186 3.20 2.28 -11.75
N LEU A 187 4.15 2.08 -10.85
CA LEU A 187 4.07 2.65 -9.50
C LEU A 187 4.00 4.18 -9.48
N ASN A 188 4.48 4.86 -10.52
CA ASN A 188 4.29 6.30 -10.69
C ASN A 188 2.80 6.68 -10.86
N ASP A 189 2.00 5.83 -11.51
CA ASP A 189 0.57 6.06 -11.67
C ASP A 189 -0.15 5.94 -10.32
N LEU A 190 0.25 4.96 -9.49
CA LEU A 190 -0.22 4.83 -8.11
C LEU A 190 0.19 6.04 -7.25
N SER A 191 1.46 6.45 -7.33
CA SER A 191 1.97 7.65 -6.65
C SER A 191 1.16 8.89 -7.02
N THR A 192 0.88 9.07 -8.31
CA THR A 192 0.08 10.18 -8.83
C THR A 192 -1.34 10.11 -8.29
N TYR A 193 -2.00 8.95 -8.35
CA TYR A 193 -3.32 8.74 -7.78
C TYR A 193 -3.36 9.10 -6.29
N ILE A 194 -2.40 8.64 -5.51
CA ILE A 194 -2.28 8.96 -4.08
C ILE A 194 -2.12 10.47 -3.85
N LYS A 195 -1.22 11.12 -4.61
CA LYS A 195 -0.93 12.54 -4.43
C LYS A 195 -2.10 13.44 -4.82
N TYR A 196 -2.91 13.04 -5.80
CA TYR A 196 -3.99 13.89 -6.33
C TYR A 196 -5.40 13.55 -5.82
N THR A 197 -5.61 12.42 -5.14
CA THR A 197 -6.88 12.16 -4.45
C THR A 197 -6.89 12.83 -3.08
N LYS A 198 -7.89 13.69 -2.85
CA LYS A 198 -8.07 14.47 -1.61
C LYS A 198 -9.45 14.31 -0.97
N ASP A 199 -10.28 13.43 -1.51
CA ASP A 199 -11.60 13.15 -0.98
C ASP A 199 -11.58 11.97 0.01
N LYS A 200 -12.74 11.60 0.54
CA LYS A 200 -12.90 10.47 1.46
C LYS A 200 -12.99 9.10 0.75
N SER A 201 -12.50 8.99 -0.49
CA SER A 201 -12.48 7.71 -1.22
C SER A 201 -11.16 6.95 -1.10
N THR A 202 -10.13 7.56 -0.48
CA THR A 202 -8.78 6.97 -0.44
C THR A 202 -8.78 5.56 0.15
N VAL A 203 -8.02 4.67 -0.49
CA VAL A 203 -7.83 3.27 -0.09
C VAL A 203 -6.47 3.00 0.56
N TRP A 204 -5.80 4.06 1.04
CA TRP A 204 -4.51 3.98 1.71
C TRP A 204 -4.45 4.77 3.01
N VAL A 205 -3.45 4.47 3.82
CA VAL A 205 -3.03 5.25 4.99
C VAL A 205 -1.67 5.86 4.71
N SER A 206 -1.60 7.19 4.65
CA SER A 206 -0.35 7.93 4.46
C SER A 206 0.45 8.04 5.75
N THR A 207 1.76 7.83 5.65
CA THR A 207 2.77 8.11 6.69
C THR A 207 3.98 8.81 6.04
N ALA A 208 4.86 9.39 6.84
CA ALA A 208 6.11 10.00 6.41
C ALA A 208 7.32 9.31 7.04
N ILE A 209 8.50 9.45 6.43
CA ILE A 209 9.76 8.96 7.02
C ILE A 209 10.34 9.90 8.08
N ASN A 210 9.80 11.11 8.21
CA ASN A 210 10.27 12.15 9.13
C ASN A 210 9.15 12.62 10.07
N THR A 211 9.54 13.31 11.13
CA THR A 211 8.63 13.82 12.17
C THR A 211 7.81 15.02 11.72
N ASP A 212 8.09 15.63 10.57
CA ASP A 212 7.27 16.70 10.01
C ASP A 212 5.92 16.17 9.53
N ALA A 213 5.82 14.87 9.23
CA ALA A 213 4.60 14.17 8.84
C ALA A 213 3.85 14.89 7.71
N GLY A 214 4.58 15.36 6.69
CA GLY A 214 4.02 16.13 5.57
C GLY A 214 3.50 17.52 5.99
N GLY A 215 4.14 18.13 7.00
CA GLY A 215 3.77 19.44 7.55
C GLY A 215 2.56 19.41 8.48
N GLN A 216 2.13 18.24 8.94
CA GLN A 216 0.93 18.04 9.77
C GLN A 216 1.26 17.81 11.26
N SER A 217 2.54 17.71 11.62
CA SER A 217 2.96 17.44 13.01
C SER A 217 2.64 18.60 13.96
N ALA A 218 2.58 19.84 13.46
CA ALA A 218 2.22 21.02 14.22
C ALA A 218 0.68 21.17 14.33
N GLY A 219 0.04 20.44 15.24
CA GLY A 219 -1.37 20.64 15.57
C GLY A 219 -2.20 19.38 15.81
N ALA A 220 -1.60 18.20 15.66
CA ALA A 220 -2.26 16.92 15.92
C ALA A 220 -1.32 15.97 16.67
N PRO A 221 -1.86 15.01 17.44
CA PRO A 221 -1.09 13.89 17.95
C PRO A 221 -0.24 13.25 16.85
N LEU A 222 1.06 13.08 17.14
CA LEU A 222 2.00 12.41 16.27
C LEU A 222 2.21 10.98 16.75
N TYR A 223 2.23 10.04 15.82
CA TYR A 223 2.44 8.62 16.07
C TYR A 223 3.72 8.17 15.39
N GLU A 224 4.49 7.35 16.09
CA GLU A 224 5.58 6.57 15.52
C GLU A 224 5.07 5.17 15.20
N ILE A 225 5.39 4.71 13.99
CA ILE A 225 4.98 3.43 13.44
C ILE A 225 6.26 2.66 13.13
N THR A 226 6.44 1.51 13.77
CA THR A 226 7.65 0.69 13.61
C THR A 226 7.31 -0.71 13.10
N MET A 227 7.92 -1.12 12.00
CA MET A 227 7.72 -2.46 11.43
C MET A 227 8.90 -2.92 10.58
N ALA A 228 9.05 -4.23 10.40
CA ALA A 228 10.05 -4.81 9.51
C ALA A 228 9.44 -5.04 8.12
N LEU A 229 10.03 -4.45 7.07
CA LEU A 229 9.55 -4.55 5.70
C LEU A 229 10.71 -4.83 4.74
N ASN A 230 10.42 -5.62 3.72
CA ASN A 230 11.24 -5.83 2.55
C ASN A 230 10.87 -4.80 1.47
N GLU A 231 11.87 -4.18 0.86
CA GLU A 231 11.65 -3.22 -0.22
C GLU A 231 11.90 -3.86 -1.58
N PHE A 232 11.02 -3.58 -2.53
CA PHE A 232 11.06 -4.12 -3.88
C PHE A 232 10.80 -3.03 -4.91
N LYS A 233 11.56 -3.03 -5.99
CA LYS A 233 11.18 -2.33 -7.21
C LYS A 233 10.44 -3.30 -8.14
N ILE A 234 9.67 -2.76 -9.08
CA ILE A 234 9.09 -3.56 -10.16
C ILE A 234 10.08 -3.60 -11.32
N GLY A 235 10.67 -4.76 -11.53
CA GLY A 235 11.54 -5.07 -12.65
C GLY A 235 10.80 -5.70 -13.82
N ARG A 236 11.55 -6.19 -14.81
CA ARG A 236 10.97 -6.82 -16.02
C ARG A 236 10.23 -8.13 -15.70
N ASN A 237 10.71 -8.85 -14.67
CA ASN A 237 10.23 -10.18 -14.30
C ASN A 237 9.39 -10.16 -13.00
N GLY A 238 8.88 -8.99 -12.61
CA GLY A 238 8.09 -8.81 -11.39
C GLY A 238 8.85 -8.10 -10.29
N LEU A 239 8.70 -8.56 -9.05
CA LEU A 239 9.36 -7.95 -7.89
C LEU A 239 10.86 -8.26 -7.88
N GLU A 240 11.68 -7.21 -7.86
CA GLU A 240 13.12 -7.30 -7.66
C GLU A 240 13.47 -6.68 -6.30
N PRO A 241 14.13 -7.43 -5.39
CA PRO A 241 14.56 -6.91 -4.10
C PRO A 241 15.43 -5.66 -4.22
N LEU A 242 15.24 -4.72 -3.29
CA LEU A 242 15.97 -3.46 -3.22
C LEU A 242 16.52 -3.25 -1.79
N PRO A 243 17.53 -4.02 -1.35
CA PRO A 243 18.01 -4.00 0.03
C PRO A 243 18.68 -2.69 0.47
N GLY A 244 19.16 -1.87 -0.48
CA GLY A 244 19.67 -0.51 -0.22
C GLY A 244 18.60 0.58 -0.29
N GLY A 245 17.35 0.18 -0.53
CA GLY A 245 16.22 1.06 -0.78
C GLY A 245 16.37 1.99 -1.98
N ARG A 246 15.48 2.97 -2.05
CA ARG A 246 15.44 3.92 -3.18
C ARG A 246 16.68 4.80 -3.21
N SER A 247 17.21 4.99 -4.41
CA SER A 247 18.40 5.81 -4.67
C SER A 247 18.05 7.21 -5.19
N LYS A 248 16.84 7.42 -5.74
CA LYS A 248 16.42 8.66 -6.43
C LYS A 248 15.00 9.09 -6.05
N ASN A 249 14.72 10.39 -6.18
CA ASN A 249 13.41 10.98 -5.87
C ASN A 249 12.24 10.42 -6.71
N MET A 250 12.50 10.03 -7.95
CA MET A 250 11.48 9.49 -8.89
C MET A 250 11.57 7.97 -9.03
N GLU A 251 12.29 7.32 -8.12
CA GLU A 251 12.22 5.87 -7.96
C GLU A 251 11.05 5.57 -7.02
N PHE A 252 10.25 4.56 -7.35
CA PHE A 252 9.10 4.14 -6.56
C PHE A 252 9.23 2.64 -6.28
N SER A 253 8.88 2.24 -5.06
CA SER A 253 9.06 0.88 -4.59
C SER A 253 7.88 0.43 -3.75
N LEU A 254 7.69 -0.88 -3.67
CA LEU A 254 6.75 -1.50 -2.76
C LEU A 254 7.48 -1.93 -1.49
N LEU A 255 6.85 -1.70 -0.35
CA LEU A 255 7.26 -2.24 0.95
C LEU A 255 6.28 -3.35 1.34
N LEU A 256 6.84 -4.51 1.67
CA LEU A 256 6.11 -5.74 1.95
C LEU A 256 6.62 -6.37 3.25
N ASP A 257 5.74 -6.92 4.10
CA ASP A 257 6.17 -7.75 5.23
C ASP A 257 6.52 -9.20 4.81
N GLY A 258 6.09 -9.63 3.62
CA GLY A 258 6.47 -10.89 2.97
C GLY A 258 7.55 -10.73 1.91
N LEU A 259 7.87 -11.84 1.24
CA LEU A 259 8.79 -11.88 0.08
C LEU A 259 8.06 -11.74 -1.27
N SER A 260 6.73 -11.75 -1.26
CA SER A 260 5.89 -11.60 -2.46
C SER A 260 4.57 -10.91 -2.11
N ILE A 261 3.84 -10.40 -3.10
CA ILE A 261 2.52 -9.79 -2.86
C ILE A 261 1.57 -10.80 -2.22
N GLU A 262 1.56 -12.03 -2.71
CA GLU A 262 0.63 -13.10 -2.32
C GLU A 262 0.79 -13.52 -0.86
N THR A 263 2.01 -13.40 -0.33
CA THR A 263 2.34 -13.78 1.05
C THR A 263 2.26 -12.61 2.03
N SER A 264 2.24 -11.37 1.53
CA SER A 264 2.31 -10.17 2.37
C SER A 264 0.97 -9.82 3.00
N GLN A 265 0.96 -9.48 4.29
CA GLN A 265 -0.19 -8.93 5.01
C GLN A 265 -0.12 -7.40 5.07
N VAL A 266 1.08 -6.84 4.92
CA VAL A 266 1.34 -5.40 4.83
C VAL A 266 1.86 -5.09 3.45
N ILE A 267 1.18 -4.17 2.76
CA ILE A 267 1.58 -3.69 1.44
C ILE A 267 1.54 -2.17 1.46
N ALA A 268 2.65 -1.54 1.13
CA ALA A 268 2.74 -0.09 1.03
C ALA A 268 3.53 0.35 -0.21
N LEU A 269 3.27 1.56 -0.67
CA LEU A 269 4.07 2.26 -1.66
C LEU A 269 5.03 3.21 -0.94
N ASN A 270 6.33 3.11 -1.22
CA ASN A 270 7.32 4.12 -0.83
C ASN A 270 7.53 5.07 -2.03
N HIS A 271 7.17 6.34 -1.86
CA HIS A 271 7.14 7.32 -2.94
C HIS A 271 7.44 8.76 -2.50
N GLY A 272 7.59 9.66 -3.47
CA GLY A 272 7.96 11.05 -3.22
C GLY A 272 9.49 11.25 -3.09
N PRO A 273 9.93 12.47 -2.76
CA PRO A 273 11.35 12.78 -2.58
C PRO A 273 12.01 11.83 -1.60
N LYS A 274 13.29 11.47 -1.83
CA LYS A 274 13.97 10.44 -1.04
C LYS A 274 14.02 10.79 0.46
N ASP A 275 14.33 12.05 0.78
CA ASP A 275 14.54 12.52 2.15
C ASP A 275 13.25 13.10 2.78
N ASP A 276 12.15 13.10 2.03
CA ASP A 276 10.82 13.52 2.47
C ASP A 276 9.74 12.58 1.91
N ALA A 277 10.04 11.28 2.00
CA ALA A 277 9.23 10.25 1.41
C ALA A 277 7.91 10.10 2.16
N GLU A 278 6.84 9.89 1.39
CA GLU A 278 5.60 9.33 1.91
C GLU A 278 5.64 7.81 1.75
N VAL A 279 5.17 7.09 2.77
CA VAL A 279 4.87 5.66 2.68
C VAL A 279 3.35 5.51 2.80
N SER A 280 2.71 5.08 1.72
CA SER A 280 1.25 4.93 1.67
C SER A 280 0.88 3.46 1.75
N PHE A 281 0.32 3.05 2.88
CA PHE A 281 -0.11 1.67 3.14
C PHE A 281 -1.43 1.39 2.44
N LEU A 282 -1.45 0.40 1.54
CA LEU A 282 -2.67 -0.12 0.89
C LEU A 282 -3.46 -1.07 1.81
N THR A 283 -2.78 -1.59 2.83
CA THR A 283 -3.35 -2.39 3.92
C THR A 283 -3.47 -1.54 5.18
N LYS A 284 -4.22 -2.00 6.18
CA LYS A 284 -4.21 -1.35 7.50
C LYS A 284 -2.82 -1.37 8.14
N ILE A 285 -2.53 -0.37 8.96
CA ILE A 285 -1.34 -0.34 9.84
C ILE A 285 -1.77 -0.93 11.18
N PRO A 286 -1.22 -2.08 11.61
CA PRO A 286 -1.72 -2.78 12.78
C PRO A 286 -1.41 -2.03 14.07
N MET A 287 -2.34 -2.05 15.03
CA MET A 287 -2.21 -1.31 16.30
C MET A 287 -0.92 -1.62 17.07
N ASN A 288 -0.44 -2.87 17.02
CA ASN A 288 0.81 -3.30 17.68
C ASN A 288 2.09 -2.65 17.11
N SER A 289 2.01 -2.00 15.95
CA SER A 289 3.12 -1.27 15.34
C SER A 289 3.12 0.22 15.67
N ILE A 290 2.07 0.71 16.35
CA ILE A 290 1.80 2.12 16.58
C ILE A 290 2.12 2.48 18.03
N LYS A 291 2.83 3.58 18.25
CA LYS A 291 2.97 4.21 19.57
C LYS A 291 2.81 5.73 19.46
N PRO A 292 2.35 6.42 20.53
CA PRO A 292 2.43 7.86 20.58
C PRO A 292 3.89 8.30 20.45
N TYR A 293 4.15 9.28 19.60
CA TYR A 293 5.44 9.93 19.54
C TYR A 293 5.47 11.07 20.56
N SER A 294 6.24 10.88 21.62
CA SER A 294 6.63 11.98 22.50
C SER A 294 7.98 12.48 22.00
N ASN A 295 8.04 13.74 21.59
CA ASN A 295 9.33 14.43 21.48
C ASN A 295 10.02 14.22 22.82
N GLY A 296 11.13 13.50 22.83
CA GLY A 296 11.90 13.24 24.05
C GLY A 296 12.08 14.55 24.81
N ARG A 297 11.38 14.67 25.93
CA ARG A 297 11.72 15.58 27.01
C ARG A 297 12.63 14.83 27.95
#